data_AF-A0A954N6Z1-F1
#
_entry.id   AF-A0A954N6Z1-F1
#
_cell.length_a   1.000
_cell.length_b   1.000
_cell.length_c   1.000
_cell.angle_alpha   90.00
_cell.angle_beta   90.00
_cell.angle_gamma   90.00
#
_symmetry.space_group_name_H-M   'P 1'
#
loop_
_entity.id
_entity.type
_entity.pdbx_description
1 polymer ?
#
loop_
_entity_poly.entity_id
_entity_poly.type
_entity_poly.pdbx_seq_one_letter_code
_entity_poly.pdbx_strand_id
1 'polypeptide(L)'
;MNYFAHGHRFVDEPYFLAGTALPDWMNVVDRRTRVRRRHALAHVAHDDPRLAAVARGVVQHHVDDDWFHRTTAFFEVSQQIAAKVGKVIGGDANARPSFLGHILTEILLDASLIARDAERLDTYYAA
;
A
#
# COMPACT_ATOMS: atom_id res chain seq x y z
N MET A 1 -0.24 2.49 2.29
CA MET A 1 0.87 2.70 1.35
C MET A 1 0.38 2.25 -0.02
N ASN A 2 1.08 2.55 -1.12
CA ASN A 2 0.68 2.06 -2.44
C ASN A 2 1.40 0.73 -2.79
N TYR A 3 0.97 0.07 -3.86
CA TYR A 3 1.33 -1.30 -4.23
C TYR A 3 2.83 -1.62 -4.20
N PHE A 4 3.67 -0.76 -4.80
CA PHE A 4 5.09 -1.05 -4.90
C PHE A 4 5.78 -0.94 -3.54
N ALA A 5 5.48 0.10 -2.77
CA ALA A 5 6.07 0.27 -1.44
C ALA A 5 5.72 -0.86 -0.46
N HIS A 6 4.56 -1.50 -0.59
CA HIS A 6 4.23 -2.71 0.18
C HIS A 6 5.06 -3.93 -0.22
N GLY A 7 5.33 -4.11 -1.51
CA GLY A 7 5.85 -5.36 -2.04
C GLY A 7 7.32 -5.36 -2.46
N HIS A 8 7.97 -4.20 -2.63
CA HIS A 8 9.28 -4.11 -3.26
C HIS A 8 10.39 -4.93 -2.56
N ARG A 9 10.21 -5.28 -1.28
CA ARG A 9 11.17 -6.11 -0.52
C ARG A 9 10.98 -7.61 -0.73
N PHE A 10 9.85 -8.03 -1.30
CA PHE A 10 9.39 -9.42 -1.33
C PHE A 10 9.24 -9.98 -2.75
N VAL A 11 9.93 -9.39 -3.73
CA VAL A 11 9.83 -9.78 -5.15
C VAL A 11 10.25 -11.24 -5.42
N ASP A 12 11.05 -11.82 -4.52
CA ASP A 12 11.51 -13.22 -4.60
C ASP A 12 10.52 -14.21 -3.94
N GLU A 13 9.44 -13.72 -3.32
CA GLU A 13 8.39 -14.52 -2.65
C GLU A 13 7.00 -14.21 -3.26
N PRO A 14 6.66 -14.76 -4.44
CA PRO A 14 5.52 -14.29 -5.25
C PRO A 14 4.16 -14.40 -4.54
N TYR A 15 3.93 -15.45 -3.76
CA TYR A 15 2.69 -15.59 -2.97
C TYR A 15 2.62 -14.61 -1.79
N PHE A 16 3.76 -14.30 -1.16
CA PHE A 16 3.83 -13.26 -0.14
C PHE A 16 3.56 -11.89 -0.76
N LEU A 17 4.25 -11.60 -1.87
CA LEU A 17 4.06 -10.38 -2.65
C LEU A 17 2.59 -10.17 -3.04
N ALA A 18 1.94 -11.18 -3.63
CA ALA A 18 0.52 -11.15 -3.93
C ALA A 18 -0.33 -10.89 -2.67
N GLY A 19 0.03 -11.49 -1.54
CA GLY A 19 -0.58 -11.23 -0.24
C GLY A 19 -0.49 -9.76 0.19
N THR A 20 0.63 -9.08 -0.08
CA THR A 20 0.80 -7.64 0.25
C THR A 20 -0.11 -6.72 -0.59
N ALA A 21 -0.51 -7.14 -1.79
CA ALA A 21 -1.39 -6.38 -2.67
C ALA A 21 -2.88 -6.75 -2.53
N LEU A 22 -3.17 -7.95 -2.00
CA LEU A 22 -4.51 -8.52 -1.94
C LEU A 22 -5.54 -7.61 -1.23
N PRO A 23 -5.25 -6.93 -0.10
CA PRO A 23 -6.22 -6.04 0.53
C PRO A 23 -6.70 -4.90 -0.39
N ASP A 24 -5.79 -4.33 -1.17
CA ASP A 24 -6.10 -3.26 -2.11
C ASP A 24 -6.82 -3.77 -3.35
N TRP A 25 -6.37 -4.89 -3.93
CA TRP A 25 -7.06 -5.53 -5.05
C TRP A 25 -8.53 -5.81 -4.74
N MET A 26 -8.82 -6.34 -3.54
CA MET A 26 -10.19 -6.62 -3.16
C MET A 26 -11.03 -5.35 -2.95
N ASN A 27 -10.43 -4.26 -2.46
CA ASN A 27 -11.12 -2.97 -2.36
C ASN A 27 -11.48 -2.39 -3.74
N VAL A 28 -10.68 -2.65 -4.78
CA VAL A 28 -10.97 -2.28 -6.18
C VAL A 28 -12.12 -3.11 -6.76
N VAL A 29 -12.12 -4.43 -6.51
CA VAL A 29 -13.17 -5.35 -7.00
C VAL A 29 -14.51 -5.09 -6.33
N ASP A 30 -14.53 -5.06 -4.99
CA ASP A 30 -15.71 -4.70 -4.20
C ASP A 30 -15.29 -4.14 -2.84
N ARG A 31 -15.56 -2.85 -2.62
CA ARG A 31 -15.29 -2.14 -1.35
C ARG A 31 -15.91 -2.78 -0.09
N ARG A 32 -16.87 -3.70 -0.24
CA ARG A 32 -17.42 -4.48 0.88
C ARG A 32 -16.55 -5.67 1.26
N THR A 33 -15.72 -6.14 0.34
CA THR A 33 -14.83 -7.29 0.53
C THR A 33 -13.53 -6.86 1.18
N ARG A 34 -13.57 -6.72 2.51
CA ARG A 34 -12.41 -6.31 3.30
C ARG A 34 -11.57 -7.49 3.74
N VAL A 35 -10.34 -7.57 3.24
CA VAL A 35 -9.34 -8.54 3.67
C VAL A 35 -8.74 -8.07 5.00
N ARG A 36 -9.20 -8.64 6.12
CA ARG A 36 -8.82 -8.19 7.46
C ARG A 36 -7.64 -9.00 8.02
N ARG A 37 -6.67 -8.31 8.64
CA ARG A 37 -5.54 -8.92 9.37
C ARG A 37 -5.95 -10.10 10.27
N ARG A 38 -7.01 -9.94 11.07
CA ARG A 38 -7.48 -10.98 12.00
C ARG A 38 -7.87 -12.30 11.32
N HIS A 39 -8.37 -12.26 10.09
CA HIS A 39 -8.72 -13.48 9.36
C HIS A 39 -7.46 -14.09 8.75
N ALA A 40 -6.57 -13.27 8.19
CA ALA A 40 -5.29 -13.75 7.67
C ALA A 40 -4.40 -14.40 8.74
N LEU A 41 -4.41 -13.88 9.98
CA LEU A 41 -3.67 -14.46 11.10
C LEU A 41 -4.02 -15.92 11.37
N ALA A 42 -5.24 -16.38 11.08
CA ALA A 42 -5.63 -17.77 11.24
C ALA A 42 -4.94 -18.72 10.24
N HIS A 43 -4.32 -18.18 9.19
CA HIS A 43 -3.77 -18.95 8.07
C HIS A 43 -2.25 -18.82 7.91
N VAL A 44 -1.55 -18.05 8.76
CA VAL A 44 -0.10 -17.79 8.60
C VAL A 44 0.79 -19.03 8.75
N ALA A 45 0.27 -20.07 9.40
CA ALA A 45 0.92 -21.37 9.62
C ALA A 45 0.11 -22.52 9.00
N HIS A 46 -0.61 -22.25 7.91
CA HIS A 46 -1.37 -23.27 7.19
C HIS A 46 -0.44 -24.32 6.54
N ASP A 47 -0.90 -25.57 6.45
CA ASP A 47 -0.11 -26.69 5.89
C ASP A 47 0.25 -26.47 4.41
N ASP A 48 -0.64 -25.84 3.64
CA ASP A 48 -0.32 -25.33 2.30
C ASP A 48 0.61 -24.09 2.41
N PRO A 49 1.88 -24.19 1.97
CA PRO A 49 2.85 -23.12 2.08
C PRO A 49 2.48 -21.88 1.25
N ARG A 50 1.71 -22.04 0.17
CA ARG A 50 1.27 -20.91 -0.68
C ARG A 50 0.22 -20.09 0.04
N LEU A 51 -0.77 -20.76 0.63
CA LEU A 51 -1.79 -20.09 1.44
C LEU A 51 -1.16 -19.40 2.66
N ALA A 52 -0.21 -20.07 3.32
CA ALA A 52 0.53 -19.47 4.42
C ALA A 52 1.30 -18.21 3.99
N ALA A 53 1.94 -18.22 2.82
CA ALA A 53 2.66 -17.06 2.28
C ALA A 53 1.71 -15.88 1.96
N VAL A 54 0.59 -16.13 1.29
CA VAL A 54 -0.44 -15.10 1.03
C VAL A 54 -0.95 -14.50 2.34
N ALA A 55 -1.25 -15.34 3.32
CA ALA A 55 -1.72 -14.89 4.63
C ALA A 55 -0.69 -14.01 5.35
N ARG A 56 0.59 -14.38 5.31
CA ARG A 56 1.67 -13.55 5.85
C ARG A 56 1.82 -12.23 5.11
N GLY A 57 1.71 -12.22 3.78
CA GLY A 57 1.74 -10.99 2.98
C GLY A 57 0.59 -10.04 3.33
N VAL A 58 -0.62 -10.56 3.54
CA VAL A 58 -1.75 -9.75 4.01
C VAL A 58 -1.47 -9.15 5.39
N VAL A 59 -0.91 -9.94 6.31
CA VAL A 59 -0.54 -9.42 7.64
C VAL A 59 0.51 -8.32 7.51
N GLN A 60 1.51 -8.49 6.64
CA GLN A 60 2.54 -7.50 6.37
C GLN A 60 1.95 -6.19 5.84
N HIS A 61 1.04 -6.24 4.87
CA HIS A 61 0.33 -5.05 4.37
C HIS A 61 -0.28 -4.22 5.49
N HIS A 62 -1.03 -4.86 6.39
CA HIS A 62 -1.65 -4.16 7.53
C HIS A 62 -0.62 -3.61 8.53
N VAL A 63 0.51 -4.29 8.70
CA VAL A 63 1.62 -3.81 9.56
C VAL A 63 2.28 -2.59 8.94
N ASP A 64 2.57 -2.64 7.64
CA ASP A 64 3.17 -1.53 6.89
C ASP A 64 2.28 -0.30 6.94
N ASP A 65 0.97 -0.48 6.71
CA ASP A 65 -0.01 0.59 6.82
C ASP A 65 -0.04 1.20 8.22
N ASP A 66 -0.24 0.38 9.25
CA ASP A 66 -0.30 0.88 10.62
C ASP A 66 0.98 1.63 11.01
N TRP A 67 2.15 1.11 10.62
CA TRP A 67 3.43 1.75 10.90
C TRP A 67 3.58 3.06 10.14
N PHE A 68 3.32 3.06 8.83
CA PHE A 68 3.53 4.20 7.95
C PHE A 68 2.66 5.39 8.35
N HIS A 69 1.37 5.15 8.61
CA HIS A 69 0.42 6.19 9.03
C HIS A 69 0.74 6.80 10.40
N ARG A 70 1.55 6.13 11.22
CA ARG A 70 2.01 6.63 12.52
C ARG A 70 3.28 7.46 12.43
N THR A 71 3.92 7.53 11.27
CA THR A 71 5.14 8.33 11.13
C THR A 71 4.81 9.82 11.02
N THR A 72 5.59 10.65 11.72
CA THR A 72 5.49 12.12 11.60
C THR A 72 5.71 12.58 10.17
N ALA A 73 6.67 11.98 9.47
CA ALA A 73 7.02 12.33 8.10
C ALA A 73 5.82 12.16 7.14
N PHE A 74 5.09 11.05 7.24
CA PHE A 74 3.89 10.85 6.41
C PHE A 74 2.83 11.90 6.69
N PHE A 75 2.55 12.19 7.96
CA PHE A 75 1.58 13.19 8.35
C PHE A 75 1.94 14.59 7.81
N GLU A 76 3.19 15.00 7.99
CA GLU A 76 3.64 16.33 7.55
C GLU A 76 3.61 16.46 6.03
N VAL A 77 4.13 15.48 5.30
CA VAL A 77 4.19 15.51 3.84
C VAL A 77 2.78 15.48 3.25
N SER A 78 1.90 14.61 3.74
CA SER A 78 0.52 14.53 3.25
C SER A 78 -0.27 15.82 3.48
N GLN A 79 -0.08 16.48 4.63
CA GLN A 79 -0.69 17.79 4.91
C GLN A 79 -0.14 18.91 4.02
N GLN A 80 1.18 18.94 3.79
CA GLN A 80 1.79 19.92 2.89
C GLN A 80 1.29 19.77 1.45
N ILE A 81 1.16 18.53 0.97
CA ILE A 81 0.60 18.25 -0.34
C ILE A 81 -0.88 18.62 -0.38
N ALA A 82 -1.68 18.24 0.63
CA ALA A 82 -3.09 18.62 0.71
C ALA A 82 -3.29 20.14 0.63
N ALA A 83 -2.46 20.92 1.32
CA ALA A 83 -2.50 22.38 1.27
C ALA A 83 -2.15 22.93 -0.12
N LYS A 84 -1.17 22.34 -0.82
CA LYS A 84 -0.82 22.72 -2.20
C LYS A 84 -1.96 22.39 -3.16
N VAL A 85 -2.53 21.20 -3.06
CA VAL A 85 -3.67 20.75 -3.87
C VAL A 85 -4.88 21.65 -3.64
N GLY A 86 -5.18 21.99 -2.38
CA GLY A 86 -6.27 22.91 -2.03
C GLY A 86 -6.15 24.29 -2.70
N LYS A 87 -4.93 24.84 -2.81
CA LYS A 87 -4.68 26.11 -3.51
C LYS A 87 -4.93 26.02 -5.02
N VAL A 88 -4.68 24.85 -5.63
CA VAL A 88 -4.85 24.63 -7.07
C VAL A 88 -6.32 24.40 -7.44
N ILE A 89 -7.04 23.60 -6.66
CA ILE A 89 -8.43 23.20 -6.98
C ILE A 89 -9.48 24.25 -6.59
N GLY A 90 -9.09 25.33 -5.91
CA GLY A 90 -9.86 26.57 -5.82
C GLY A 90 -11.28 26.45 -5.26
N GLY A 91 -11.43 26.21 -3.96
CA GLY A 91 -12.70 26.42 -3.24
C GLY A 91 -13.87 25.49 -3.62
N ASP A 92 -13.67 24.53 -4.52
CA ASP A 92 -14.67 23.51 -4.82
C ASP A 92 -15.02 22.73 -3.54
N ALA A 93 -16.28 22.83 -3.12
CA ALA A 93 -16.79 22.17 -1.93
C ALA A 93 -16.77 20.64 -2.02
N ASN A 94 -16.71 20.08 -3.24
CA ASN A 94 -16.57 18.65 -3.47
C ASN A 94 -15.12 18.19 -3.48
N ALA A 95 -14.16 19.12 -3.49
CA ALA A 95 -12.77 18.76 -3.50
C ALA A 95 -12.38 18.06 -2.19
N ARG A 96 -11.57 17.01 -2.32
CA ARG A 96 -11.04 16.26 -1.18
C ARG A 96 -9.52 16.45 -1.04
N PRO A 97 -9.01 17.67 -0.74
CA PRO A 97 -7.58 17.94 -0.68
C PRO A 97 -6.82 17.01 0.27
N SER A 98 -7.42 16.64 1.41
CA SER A 98 -6.79 15.69 2.35
C SER A 98 -6.62 14.29 1.75
N PHE A 99 -7.67 13.76 1.08
CA PHE A 99 -7.59 12.49 0.38
C PHE A 99 -6.53 12.53 -0.74
N LEU A 100 -6.52 13.61 -1.53
CA LEU A 100 -5.52 13.80 -2.58
C LEU A 100 -4.10 13.93 -2.01
N GLY A 101 -3.91 14.67 -0.92
CA GLY A 101 -2.63 14.78 -0.24
C GLY A 101 -2.11 13.45 0.28
N HIS A 102 -3.01 12.60 0.78
CA HIS A 102 -2.69 11.25 1.21
C HIS A 102 -2.23 10.38 0.03
N ILE A 103 -3.09 10.18 -0.99
CA ILE A 103 -2.76 9.26 -2.10
C ILE A 103 -1.55 9.75 -2.90
N LEU A 104 -1.38 11.06 -3.08
CA LEU A 104 -0.20 11.62 -3.75
C LEU A 104 1.08 11.36 -2.95
N THR A 105 1.03 11.40 -1.61
CA THR A 105 2.20 11.03 -0.79
C THR A 105 2.61 9.58 -1.05
N GLU A 106 1.64 8.67 -1.15
CA GLU A 106 1.92 7.26 -1.41
C GLU A 106 2.47 7.02 -2.83
N ILE A 107 1.91 7.69 -3.84
CA ILE A 107 2.40 7.64 -5.22
C ILE A 107 3.84 8.20 -5.32
N LEU A 108 4.12 9.31 -4.63
CA LEU A 108 5.46 9.90 -4.63
C LEU A 108 6.46 9.04 -3.86
N LEU A 109 6.02 8.29 -2.85
CA LEU A 109 6.85 7.30 -2.18
C LEU A 109 7.23 6.17 -3.14
N ASP A 110 6.27 5.60 -3.88
CA ASP A 110 6.54 4.61 -4.92
C ASP A 110 7.52 5.16 -5.97
N ALA A 111 7.28 6.37 -6.49
CA ALA A 111 8.16 7.01 -7.45
C ALA A 111 9.59 7.19 -6.89
N SER A 112 9.72 7.52 -5.61
CA SER A 112 11.01 7.66 -4.93
C SER A 112 11.73 6.32 -4.75
N LEU A 113 10.99 5.23 -4.54
CA LEU A 113 11.55 3.88 -4.47
C LEU A 113 12.00 3.40 -5.87
N ILE A 114 11.18 3.62 -6.89
CA ILE A 114 11.47 3.28 -8.29
C ILE A 114 12.71 4.05 -8.77
N ALA A 115 12.82 5.33 -8.44
CA ALA A 115 13.98 6.14 -8.83
C ALA A 115 15.30 5.66 -8.19
N ARG A 116 15.24 4.91 -7.07
CA ARG A 116 16.42 4.35 -6.42
C ARG A 116 16.85 3.01 -7.03
N ASP A 117 15.90 2.26 -7.56
CA ASP A 117 16.12 0.95 -8.15
C ASP A 117 14.98 0.63 -9.14
N ALA A 118 15.20 0.97 -10.40
CA ALA A 118 14.20 0.80 -11.45
C ALA A 118 14.06 -0.68 -11.86
N GLU A 119 15.15 -1.46 -11.85
CA GLU A 119 15.12 -2.89 -12.18
C GLU A 119 14.26 -3.66 -11.16
N ARG A 120 14.23 -3.21 -9.89
CA ARG A 120 13.34 -3.79 -8.88
C ARG A 120 11.87 -3.69 -9.24
N LEU A 121 11.46 -2.64 -9.96
CA LEU A 121 10.09 -2.50 -10.46
C LEU A 121 9.78 -3.56 -11.51
N ASP A 122 10.74 -3.84 -12.40
CA ASP A 122 10.59 -4.88 -13.42
C ASP A 122 10.44 -6.25 -12.75
N THR A 123 11.28 -6.56 -11.76
CA THR A 123 11.17 -7.81 -10.98
C THR A 123 9.84 -7.89 -10.22
N TYR A 124 9.35 -6.78 -9.67
CA TYR A 124 8.06 -6.72 -8.99
C TYR A 124 6.91 -7.10 -9.94
N TYR A 125 6.92 -6.63 -11.18
CA TYR A 125 5.86 -6.96 -12.15
C TYR A 125 6.03 -8.31 -12.83
N ALA A 126 7.24 -8.88 -12.83
CA ALA A 126 7.51 -10.20 -13.40
C ALA A 126 7.21 -11.38 -12.45
N ALA A 127 7.04 -11.09 -11.16
CA ALA A 127 6.80 -12.07 -10.09
C ALA A 127 5.41 -12.73 -10.13
#